data_AF-A0A0N0U7G8-F1
#
_entry.id   AF-A0A0N0U7G8-F1
#
_cell.length_a   1.000
_cell.length_b   1.000
_cell.length_c   1.000
_cell.angle_alpha   90.00
_cell.angle_beta   90.00
_cell.angle_gamma   90.00
#
_symmetry.space_group_name_H-M   'P 1'
#
loop_
_entity.id
_entity.type
_entity.pdbx_description
1 polymer ?
#
loop_
_entity_poly.entity_id
_entity_poly.type
_entity_poly.pdbx_seq_one_letter_code
_entity_poly.pdbx_strand_id
1 'polypeptide(L)'
;MGASLLPVLFFTFLWGIVGIVLPIFVPKGTNRGILQVMLILTAFTCWLFWLCCYMAQMNPLIGPKLHKNTILMMAREWVFIFSYCNNTITYTIIMNYSYNNVFVTESSPV
;
A
#
# COMPACT_ATOMS: atom_id res chain seq x y z
N MET A 1 -0.54 -10.99 4.77
CA MET A 1 -0.76 -9.86 5.69
C MET A 1 -2.26 -9.64 5.74
N GLY A 2 -2.91 -10.01 6.85
CA GLY A 2 -4.38 -9.94 6.95
C GLY A 2 -4.84 -8.51 6.74
N ALA A 3 -6.01 -8.33 6.11
CA ALA A 3 -6.62 -7.02 5.91
C ALA A 3 -6.49 -6.21 7.20
N SER A 4 -5.66 -5.16 7.19
CA SER A 4 -5.60 -4.26 8.31
C SER A 4 -6.96 -3.57 8.35
N LEU A 5 -7.73 -3.90 9.38
CA LEU A 5 -9.10 -3.40 9.56
C LEU A 5 -9.12 -1.86 9.60
N LEU A 6 -8.04 -1.29 10.14
CA LEU A 6 -7.86 0.14 10.32
C LEU A 6 -7.97 0.95 9.00
N PRO A 7 -7.17 0.71 7.94
CA PRO A 7 -7.30 1.46 6.70
C PRO A 7 -8.64 1.21 5.99
N VAL A 8 -9.18 -0.01 6.03
CA VAL A 8 -10.48 -0.32 5.40
C VAL A 8 -11.60 0.50 6.02
N LEU A 9 -11.67 0.56 7.35
CA LEU A 9 -12.66 1.38 8.03
C LEU A 9 -12.44 2.86 7.73
N PHE A 10 -11.21 3.35 7.84
CA PHE A 10 -10.88 4.76 7.63
C PHE A 10 -11.30 5.26 6.24
N PHE A 11 -10.89 4.58 5.17
CA PHE A 11 -11.20 5.00 3.80
C PHE A 11 -12.69 4.81 3.46
N THR A 12 -13.37 3.82 4.04
CA THR A 12 -14.81 3.64 3.86
C THR A 12 -15.60 4.77 4.52
N PHE A 13 -15.23 5.17 5.74
CA PHE A 13 -15.88 6.32 6.39
C PHE A 13 -15.55 7.63 5.69
N LEU A 14 -14.30 7.86 5.30
CA LEU A 14 -13.89 9.08 4.60
C LEU A 14 -14.71 9.28 3.32
N TRP A 15 -14.74 8.28 2.44
CA TRP A 15 -15.48 8.40 1.18
C TRP A 15 -17.00 8.32 1.37
N GLY A 16 -17.48 7.57 2.37
CA GLY A 16 -18.88 7.56 2.75
C GLY A 16 -19.39 8.94 3.19
N ILE A 17 -18.59 9.69 3.95
CA ILE A 17 -18.92 11.08 4.32
C ILE A 17 -18.97 11.96 3.07
N VAL A 18 -17.99 11.84 2.16
CA VAL A 18 -17.97 12.63 0.91
C VAL A 18 -19.16 12.29 0.00
N GLY A 19 -19.56 11.02 -0.11
CA GLY A 19 -20.64 10.58 -0.98
C GLY A 19 -22.05 10.76 -0.39
N ILE A 20 -22.20 10.88 0.93
CA ILE A 20 -23.51 10.94 1.59
C ILE A 20 -23.73 12.29 2.27
N VAL A 21 -22.78 12.75 3.07
CA VAL A 21 -22.93 13.94 3.92
C VAL A 21 -22.82 15.22 3.09
N LEU A 22 -21.78 15.33 2.24
CA LEU A 22 -21.57 16.53 1.42
C LEU A 22 -22.74 16.85 0.46
N PRO A 23 -23.34 15.87 -0.26
CA PRO A 23 -24.49 16.13 -1.14
C PRO A 23 -25.72 16.72 -0.43
N ILE A 24 -25.89 16.48 0.87
CA ILE A 24 -26.98 17.03 1.68
C ILE A 24 -26.75 18.52 1.95
N PHE A 25 -25.50 18.91 2.19
CA PHE A 25 -25.10 20.29 2.48
C PHE A 25 -24.92 21.17 1.24
N VAL A 26 -25.15 20.64 0.02
CA VAL A 26 -25.03 21.44 -1.22
C VAL A 26 -26.09 22.56 -1.24
N PRO A 27 -25.65 23.83 -1.34
CA PRO A 27 -26.56 24.98 -1.35
C PRO A 27 -27.50 24.95 -2.55
N LYS A 28 -28.67 25.58 -2.38
CA LYS A 28 -29.69 25.65 -3.44
C LYS A 28 -29.21 26.57 -4.55
N GLY A 29 -29.03 26.02 -5.75
CA GLY A 29 -28.69 26.75 -6.97
C GLY A 29 -29.17 25.98 -8.20
N THR A 30 -29.16 26.63 -9.37
CA THR A 30 -29.63 26.06 -10.64
C THR A 30 -28.96 24.70 -10.97
N ASN A 31 -27.69 24.54 -10.61
CA ASN A 31 -26.89 23.36 -10.93
C ASN A 31 -26.77 22.35 -9.77
N ARG A 32 -27.68 22.40 -8.79
CA ARG A 32 -27.59 21.56 -7.57
C ARG A 32 -27.54 20.06 -7.87
N GLY A 33 -28.38 19.58 -8.79
CA GLY A 33 -28.44 18.15 -9.14
C GLY A 33 -27.13 17.64 -9.73
N ILE A 34 -26.49 18.44 -10.59
CA ILE A 34 -25.20 18.10 -11.20
C ILE A 34 -24.13 17.97 -10.12
N LEU A 35 -24.04 18.95 -9.22
CA LEU A 35 -23.07 18.91 -8.11
C LEU A 35 -23.28 17.70 -7.20
N GLN A 36 -24.53 17.32 -6.90
CA GLN A 36 -24.82 16.13 -6.10
C GLN A 36 -24.36 14.85 -6.80
N VAL A 37 -24.66 14.71 -8.09
CA VAL A 37 -24.26 13.53 -8.87
C VAL A 37 -22.74 13.45 -9.00
N MET A 38 -22.05 14.56 -9.23
CA MET A 38 -20.58 14.57 -9.31
C MET A 38 -19.95 14.14 -7.98
N LEU A 39 -20.45 14.64 -6.84
CA LEU A 39 -19.94 14.26 -5.52
C LEU A 39 -20.15 12.76 -5.21
N ILE A 40 -21.35 12.24 -5.49
CA ILE A 40 -21.67 10.82 -5.26
C ILE A 40 -20.82 9.92 -6.17
N LEU A 41 -20.72 10.26 -7.45
CA LEU A 41 -19.99 9.45 -8.44
C LEU A 41 -18.48 9.48 -8.18
N THR A 42 -17.91 10.63 -7.83
CA THR A 42 -16.50 10.72 -7.44
C THR A 42 -16.23 9.93 -6.17
N ALA A 43 -17.07 10.05 -5.13
CA ALA A 43 -16.88 9.30 -3.90
C ALA A 43 -16.90 7.78 -4.14
N PHE A 44 -17.84 7.31 -4.97
CA PHE A 44 -17.95 5.89 -5.31
C PHE A 44 -16.76 5.37 -6.12
N THR A 45 -16.36 6.10 -7.17
CA THR A 45 -15.25 5.68 -8.04
C THR A 45 -13.91 5.73 -7.31
N CYS A 46 -13.66 6.74 -6.48
CA CYS A 46 -12.44 6.83 -5.67
C CYS A 46 -12.38 5.74 -4.59
N TRP A 47 -13.50 5.41 -3.94
CA TRP A 47 -13.56 4.30 -2.98
C TRP A 47 -13.30 2.94 -3.65
N LEU A 48 -13.94 2.68 -4.79
CA LEU A 48 -13.72 1.43 -5.54
C LEU A 48 -12.28 1.31 -6.04
N PHE A 49 -11.72 2.37 -6.62
CA PHE A 49 -10.34 2.37 -7.10
C PHE A 49 -9.36 2.04 -5.97
N TRP A 50 -9.51 2.70 -4.82
CA TRP A 50 -8.70 2.42 -3.63
C TRP A 50 -8.85 0.97 -3.17
N LEU A 51 -10.09 0.48 -3.04
CA LEU A 51 -10.37 -0.87 -2.57
C LEU A 51 -9.74 -1.92 -3.50
N CYS A 52 -9.88 -1.75 -4.82
CA CYS A 52 -9.28 -2.63 -5.80
C CYS A 52 -7.75 -2.69 -5.67
N CYS A 53 -7.08 -1.54 -5.58
CA CYS A 53 -5.63 -1.48 -5.39
C CYS A 53 -5.19 -2.12 -4.07
N TYR A 54 -5.98 -1.95 -3.01
CA TYR A 54 -5.72 -2.54 -1.70
C TYR A 54 -5.87 -4.07 -1.72
N MET A 55 -6.95 -4.58 -2.31
CA MET A 55 -7.19 -6.02 -2.44
C MET A 55 -6.15 -6.72 -3.33
N ALA A 56 -5.70 -6.05 -4.41
CA ALA A 56 -4.67 -6.58 -5.29
C ALA A 56 -3.34 -6.90 -4.58
N GLN A 57 -3.07 -6.24 -3.45
CA GLN A 57 -1.83 -6.40 -2.69
C GLN A 57 -1.94 -7.37 -1.49
N MET A 58 -3.13 -7.89 -1.15
CA MET A 58 -3.30 -8.73 0.04
C MET A 58 -2.67 -10.13 -0.08
N ASN A 59 -2.62 -10.67 -1.30
CA ASN A 59 -2.03 -11.96 -1.59
C ASN A 59 -1.19 -11.89 -2.88
N PRO A 60 -0.02 -11.22 -2.84
CA PRO A 60 0.80 -11.04 -4.01
C PRO A 60 1.45 -12.37 -4.42
N LEU A 61 1.28 -12.76 -5.68
CA LEU A 61 1.87 -13.97 -6.26
C LEU A 61 3.30 -13.75 -6.79
N ILE A 62 3.65 -12.49 -7.08
CA ILE A 62 4.96 -12.07 -7.58
C ILE A 62 5.51 -10.96 -6.68
N GLY A 63 6.78 -11.10 -6.29
CA GLY A 63 7.55 -10.06 -5.61
C GLY A 63 8.42 -9.26 -6.59
N PRO A 64 8.85 -8.05 -6.21
CA PRO A 64 9.73 -7.23 -7.03
C PRO A 64 11.12 -7.87 -7.16
N LYS A 65 11.68 -7.91 -8.38
CA LYS A 65 13.06 -8.37 -8.63
C LYS A 65 13.97 -7.16 -8.81
N LEU A 66 14.86 -6.94 -7.84
CA LEU A 66 15.80 -5.82 -7.84
C LEU A 66 17.24 -6.30 -8.03
N HIS A 67 18.07 -5.41 -8.60
CA HIS A 67 19.50 -5.63 -8.74
C HIS A 67 20.20 -5.54 -7.37
N LYS A 68 21.29 -6.30 -7.21
CA LYS A 68 22.01 -6.50 -5.93
C LYS A 68 22.42 -5.20 -5.25
N ASN A 69 22.96 -4.25 -6.03
CA ASN A 69 23.37 -2.93 -5.53
C ASN A 69 22.19 -2.15 -4.92
N THR A 70 21.01 -2.21 -5.54
CA THR A 70 19.81 -1.52 -5.06
C THR A 70 19.30 -2.16 -3.75
N ILE A 71 19.35 -3.49 -3.64
CA ILE A 71 18.96 -4.20 -2.41
C ILE A 71 19.88 -3.80 -1.25
N LEU A 72 21.20 -3.72 -1.49
CA LEU A 72 22.18 -3.30 -0.48
C LEU A 72 21.95 -1.85 -0.03
N MET A 73 21.64 -0.96 -0.97
CA MET A 73 21.29 0.44 -0.65
C MET A 73 20.00 0.53 0.17
N MET A 74 18.93 -0.15 -0.25
CA MET A 74 17.67 -0.19 0.50
C MET A 74 17.88 -0.74 1.91
N ALA A 75 18.65 -1.82 2.04
CA ALA A 75 18.97 -2.42 3.33
C ALA A 75 19.69 -1.42 4.24
N ARG A 76 20.62 -0.60 3.73
CA ARG A 76 21.34 0.43 4.49
C ARG A 76 20.46 1.60 4.93
N GLU A 77 19.59 2.09 4.04
CA GLU A 77 18.76 3.26 4.35
C GLU A 77 17.55 2.91 5.24
N TRP A 78 17.02 1.68 5.12
CA TRP A 78 15.77 1.27 5.79
C TRP A 78 16.03 0.44 7.06
N VAL A 79 17.29 0.31 7.52
CA VAL A 79 17.70 -0.45 8.74
C VAL A 79 16.87 -0.10 9.97
N PHE A 80 16.53 1.18 10.14
CA PHE A 80 15.84 1.67 11.34
C PHE A 80 14.45 1.03 11.53
N ILE A 81 13.74 0.76 10.44
CA ILE A 81 12.39 0.16 10.48
C ILE A 81 12.44 -1.33 10.82
N PHE A 82 13.48 -2.03 10.37
CA PHE A 82 13.64 -3.45 10.70
C PHE A 82 14.06 -3.63 12.17
N SER A 83 14.97 -2.81 12.71
CA SER A 83 15.48 -3.01 14.09
C SER A 83 14.39 -3.03 15.20
N TYR A 84 13.23 -2.37 14.99
CA TYR A 84 12.14 -2.34 15.97
C TYR A 84 11.19 -3.56 15.95
N CYS A 85 11.17 -4.38 14.90
CA CYS A 85 10.15 -5.42 14.72
C CYS A 85 10.57 -6.86 15.05
N ASN A 86 11.84 -7.13 15.38
CA ASN A 86 12.29 -8.48 15.74
C ASN A 86 13.64 -8.47 16.46
N ASN A 87 13.87 -9.45 17.33
CA ASN A 87 15.06 -9.55 18.18
C ASN A 87 16.40 -9.46 17.40
N THR A 88 17.44 -8.87 17.99
CA THR A 88 18.77 -8.60 17.38
C THR A 88 19.45 -9.81 16.71
N ILE A 89 19.05 -11.04 17.04
CA ILE A 89 19.69 -12.30 16.58
C ILE A 89 19.17 -12.75 15.20
N THR A 90 17.95 -12.40 14.79
CA THR A 90 17.38 -12.83 13.50
C THR A 90 17.88 -11.99 12.32
N TYR A 91 18.24 -10.72 12.52
CA TYR A 91 18.75 -9.86 11.45
C TYR A 91 20.13 -10.27 10.95
N THR A 92 21.00 -10.76 11.82
CA THR A 92 22.32 -11.26 11.44
C THR A 92 22.21 -12.49 10.54
N ILE A 93 21.23 -13.37 10.79
CA ILE A 93 20.97 -14.58 9.99
C ILE A 93 20.31 -14.24 8.66
N ILE A 94 19.34 -13.32 8.62
CA ILE A 94 18.67 -12.93 7.36
C ILE A 94 19.62 -12.11 6.47
N MET A 95 20.41 -11.20 7.04
CA MET A 95 21.44 -10.49 6.28
C MET A 95 22.52 -11.45 5.78
N ASN A 96 22.98 -12.42 6.59
CA ASN A 96 23.91 -13.46 6.11
C ASN A 96 23.29 -14.40 5.06
N TYR A 97 22.03 -14.79 5.21
CA TYR A 97 21.35 -15.66 4.24
C TYR A 97 21.06 -14.92 2.92
N SER A 98 20.68 -13.65 3.01
CA SER A 98 20.52 -12.76 1.85
C SER A 98 21.87 -12.50 1.15
N TYR A 99 22.94 -12.26 1.91
CA TYR A 99 24.31 -12.12 1.38
C TYR A 99 24.71 -13.41 0.65
N ASN A 100 24.64 -14.57 1.31
CA ASN A 100 25.05 -15.87 0.73
C ASN A 100 24.24 -16.29 -0.50
N ASN A 101 22.92 -16.08 -0.56
CA ASN A 101 22.13 -16.41 -1.76
C ASN A 101 22.33 -15.39 -2.91
N VAL A 102 22.76 -14.18 -2.60
CA VAL A 102 23.16 -13.18 -3.60
C VAL A 102 24.50 -13.57 -4.26
N PHE A 103 25.45 -14.19 -3.56
CA PHE A 103 26.67 -14.74 -4.20
C PHE A 103 26.39 -15.98 -5.06
N VAL A 104 25.40 -16.81 -4.72
CA VAL A 104 25.04 -18.01 -5.53
C VAL A 104 24.44 -17.63 -6.90
N THR A 105 23.79 -16.47 -7.01
CA THR A 105 23.33 -15.96 -8.32
C THR A 105 24.43 -15.24 -9.13
N GLU A 106 25.61 -15.00 -8.56
CA GLU A 106 26.79 -14.48 -9.29
C GLU A 106 27.62 -15.60 -9.93
N SER A 107 27.47 -16.86 -9.50
CA SER A 107 28.26 -18.00 -9.99
C SER A 107 27.70 -18.71 -11.22
N SER A 108 26.62 -18.22 -11.83
CA SER A 108 26.07 -18.79 -13.06
C SER A 108 26.39 -17.87 -14.25
N PRO A 109 27.39 -18.20 -15.08
CA PRO A 109 27.62 -17.48 -16.33
C PRO A 109 26.60 -17.95 -17.38
N VAL A 110 25.64 -17.08 -17.73
CA VAL A 110 25.00 -17.04 -19.07
C VAL A 110 24.63 -15.59 -19.38
#